data_AF-A0A8S2FCH0-F1
#
_entry.id   AF-A0A8S2FCH0-F1
#
_cell.length_a   1.000
_cell.length_b   1.000
_cell.length_c   1.000
_cell.angle_alpha   90.00
_cell.angle_beta   90.00
_cell.angle_gamma   90.00
#
_symmetry.space_group_name_H-M   'P 1'
#
loop_
_entity.id
_entity.type
_entity.pdbx_description
1 polymer ?
#
loop_
_entity_poly.entity_id
_entity_poly.type
_entity_poly.pdbx_seq_one_letter_code
_entity_poly.pdbx_strand_id
1 'polypeptide(L)'
;MSILTCTAVAKETTAKDIAKEMGSILWFQLLIDVLLYMKHTADAKTVLIETWRENYTGNSSQLDIIKEFEQTYKREKAVWWYTRESSLYRILNKALREQSIDMIFSFRFFLTELSKQLSQFYKDYMQQLKASNTISEPIHVYRGQIISKGEFKQMQNSIGGFISINSFFSTSRNKLKA
;
A
#
# COMPACT_ATOMS: atom_id res chain seq x y z
N MET A 1 -7.38 11.29 -38.98
CA MET A 1 -8.32 11.83 -37.97
C MET A 1 -7.79 11.39 -36.62
N SER A 2 -6.95 12.22 -36.02
CA SER A 2 -6.16 11.89 -34.83
C SER A 2 -7.02 12.10 -33.60
N ILE A 3 -7.41 11.02 -32.93
CA ILE A 3 -8.08 11.10 -31.64
C ILE A 3 -6.97 11.33 -30.60
N LEU A 4 -6.84 12.58 -30.17
CA LEU A 4 -6.17 12.90 -28.91
C LEU A 4 -6.98 12.22 -27.80
N THR A 5 -6.52 11.07 -27.33
CA THR A 5 -6.87 10.61 -25.99
C THR A 5 -6.10 11.51 -25.03
N CYS A 6 -6.80 12.53 -24.53
CA CYS A 6 -6.40 13.26 -23.34
C CYS A 6 -6.43 12.27 -22.17
N THR A 7 -5.36 11.51 -21.97
CA THR A 7 -5.09 10.84 -20.70
C THR A 7 -4.92 11.94 -19.68
N ALA A 8 -6.01 12.25 -18.96
CA ALA A 8 -5.91 12.97 -17.71
C ALA A 8 -4.93 12.18 -16.84
N VAL A 9 -3.71 12.70 -16.72
CA VAL A 9 -2.75 12.22 -15.72
C VAL A 9 -3.43 12.46 -14.38
N ALA A 10 -4.00 11.41 -13.80
CA ALA A 10 -4.47 11.45 -12.42
C ALA A 10 -3.30 11.97 -11.60
N LYS A 11 -3.49 13.12 -10.93
CA LYS A 11 -2.49 13.66 -10.02
C LYS A 11 -2.34 12.64 -8.90
N GLU A 12 -1.33 11.78 -8.99
CA GLU A 12 -0.91 10.91 -7.88
C GLU A 12 -0.77 11.81 -6.64
N THR A 13 -1.68 11.66 -5.70
CA THR A 13 -1.68 12.43 -4.44
C THR A 13 -1.68 11.41 -3.31
N THR A 14 -0.65 11.45 -2.48
CA THR A 14 -0.45 10.50 -1.37
C THR A 14 -1.38 10.81 -0.21
N ALA A 15 -1.82 12.06 -0.11
CA ALA A 15 -2.52 12.64 1.02
C ALA A 15 -3.78 13.39 0.56
N LYS A 16 -4.94 12.94 1.01
CA LYS A 16 -6.24 13.61 0.76
C LYS A 16 -6.70 14.38 1.99
N ASP A 17 -7.28 15.56 1.77
CA ASP A 17 -7.85 16.41 2.84
C ASP A 17 -9.24 15.88 3.21
N ILE A 18 -9.41 15.44 4.46
CA ILE A 18 -10.65 14.75 4.88
C ILE A 18 -11.88 15.66 4.74
N ALA A 19 -11.76 16.96 5.05
CA ALA A 19 -12.89 17.87 5.03
C ALA A 19 -13.43 18.10 3.61
N LYS A 20 -12.59 17.91 2.58
CA LYS A 20 -12.93 18.13 1.17
C LYS A 20 -13.34 16.86 0.45
N GLU A 21 -12.83 15.70 0.87
CA GLU A 21 -12.95 14.44 0.14
C GLU A 21 -13.57 13.30 0.96
N MET A 22 -14.26 13.62 2.07
CA MET A 22 -14.81 12.63 3.02
C MET A 22 -15.58 11.50 2.33
N GLY A 23 -16.44 11.81 1.34
CA GLY A 23 -17.19 10.81 0.60
C GLY A 23 -16.31 9.82 -0.17
N SER A 24 -15.29 10.30 -0.89
CA SER A 24 -14.33 9.45 -1.60
C SER A 24 -13.50 8.59 -0.65
N ILE A 25 -13.13 9.15 0.52
CA ILE A 25 -12.36 8.45 1.54
C ILE A 25 -13.19 7.31 2.16
N LEU A 26 -14.44 7.57 2.56
CA LEU A 26 -15.32 6.56 3.12
C LEU A 26 -15.62 5.44 2.13
N TRP A 27 -15.88 5.78 0.86
CA TRP A 27 -16.06 4.80 -0.21
C TRP A 27 -14.83 3.91 -0.40
N PHE A 28 -13.64 4.50 -0.41
CA PHE A 28 -12.41 3.74 -0.57
C PHE A 28 -12.12 2.84 0.64
N GLN A 29 -12.39 3.32 1.85
CA GLN A 29 -12.24 2.51 3.06
C GLN A 29 -13.20 1.31 3.03
N LEU A 30 -14.46 1.52 2.66
CA LEU A 30 -15.44 0.45 2.52
C LEU A 30 -15.03 -0.57 1.45
N LEU A 31 -14.48 -0.12 0.33
CA LEU A 31 -13.93 -1.00 -0.71
C LEU A 31 -12.81 -1.88 -0.14
N ILE A 32 -11.83 -1.27 0.56
CA ILE A 32 -10.73 -2.02 1.17
C ILE A 32 -11.26 -3.03 2.19
N ASP A 33 -12.19 -2.63 3.05
CA ASP A 33 -12.78 -3.53 4.04
C ASP A 33 -13.46 -4.72 3.37
N VAL A 34 -14.30 -4.49 2.37
CA VAL A 34 -14.94 -5.57 1.58
C VAL A 34 -13.87 -6.51 1.00
N LEU A 35 -12.82 -5.98 0.38
CA LEU A 35 -11.74 -6.79 -0.19
C LEU A 35 -11.02 -7.64 0.86
N LEU A 36 -10.83 -7.11 2.07
CA LEU A 36 -10.17 -7.79 3.18
C LEU A 36 -11.02 -8.92 3.78
N TYR A 37 -12.35 -8.78 3.78
CA TYR A 37 -13.29 -9.76 4.35
C TYR A 37 -13.81 -10.80 3.34
N MET A 38 -13.68 -10.53 2.04
CA MET A 38 -14.07 -11.49 1.00
C MET A 38 -13.29 -12.80 1.12
N LYS A 39 -13.99 -13.92 0.89
CA LYS A 39 -13.34 -15.21 0.68
C LYS A 39 -12.65 -15.17 -0.67
N HIS A 40 -11.35 -15.42 -0.66
CA HIS A 40 -10.57 -15.48 -1.89
C HIS A 40 -10.81 -16.80 -2.60
N THR A 41 -11.03 -16.69 -3.91
CA THR A 41 -11.05 -17.83 -4.81
C THR A 41 -9.63 -18.41 -4.95
N ALA A 42 -9.51 -19.68 -5.33
CA ALA A 42 -8.22 -20.35 -5.45
C ALA A 42 -7.29 -19.70 -6.49
N ASP A 43 -7.85 -19.01 -7.48
CA ASP A 43 -7.14 -18.30 -8.56
C ASP A 43 -6.62 -16.91 -8.15
N ALA A 44 -6.96 -16.37 -6.98
CA ALA A 44 -6.62 -15.00 -6.62
C ALA A 44 -5.10 -14.72 -6.61
N LYS A 45 -4.29 -15.71 -6.23
CA LYS A 45 -2.82 -15.64 -6.33
C LYS A 45 -2.36 -15.63 -7.79
N THR A 46 -2.99 -16.43 -8.65
CA THR A 46 -2.68 -16.49 -10.09
C THR A 46 -2.97 -15.16 -10.77
N VAL A 47 -4.14 -14.56 -10.48
CA VAL A 47 -4.52 -13.24 -11.01
C VAL A 47 -3.49 -12.17 -10.65
N LEU A 48 -3.00 -12.16 -9.40
CA LEU A 48 -1.91 -11.27 -8.99
C LEU A 48 -0.65 -11.49 -9.82
N ILE A 49 -0.21 -12.75 -9.97
CA ILE A 49 1.03 -13.08 -10.68
C ILE A 49 0.96 -12.67 -12.15
N GLU A 50 -0.16 -12.94 -12.81
CA GLU A 50 -0.38 -12.56 -14.22
C GLU A 50 -0.35 -11.04 -14.39
N THR A 51 -1.14 -10.33 -13.57
CA THR A 51 -1.16 -8.85 -13.59
C THR A 51 0.23 -8.28 -13.31
N TRP A 52 0.99 -8.87 -12.39
CA TRP A 52 2.33 -8.43 -12.06
C TRP A 52 3.31 -8.66 -13.22
N ARG A 53 3.23 -9.80 -13.93
CA ARG A 53 4.05 -10.07 -15.12
C ARG A 53 3.79 -9.07 -16.25
N GLU A 54 2.52 -8.75 -16.51
CA GLU A 54 2.13 -7.79 -17.55
C GLU A 54 2.72 -6.40 -17.31
N ASN A 55 2.83 -5.96 -16.06
CA ASN A 55 3.43 -4.67 -15.72
C ASN A 55 4.96 -4.62 -15.89
N TYR A 56 5.62 -5.76 -16.07
CA TYR A 56 7.09 -5.90 -16.12
C TYR A 56 7.58 -6.72 -17.31
N THR A 57 6.80 -6.77 -18.38
CA THR A 57 7.22 -7.42 -19.64
C THR A 57 8.56 -6.83 -20.11
N GLY A 58 9.53 -7.70 -20.38
CA GLY A 58 10.88 -7.30 -20.80
C GLY A 58 11.86 -7.00 -19.66
N ASN A 59 11.44 -7.02 -18.40
CA ASN A 59 12.33 -6.89 -17.24
C ASN A 59 12.65 -8.26 -16.63
N SER A 60 13.71 -8.92 -17.12
CA SER A 60 14.12 -10.27 -16.70
C SER A 60 14.29 -10.39 -15.18
N SER A 61 14.96 -9.41 -14.56
CA SER A 61 15.18 -9.39 -13.10
C SER A 61 13.88 -9.41 -12.31
N GLN A 62 12.86 -8.65 -12.72
CA GLN A 62 11.56 -8.67 -12.05
C GLN A 62 10.78 -9.94 -12.34
N LEU A 63 10.87 -10.49 -13.55
CA LEU A 63 10.24 -11.78 -13.90
C LEU A 63 10.79 -12.93 -13.05
N ASP A 64 12.09 -12.94 -12.74
CA ASP A 64 12.69 -13.93 -11.84
C ASP A 64 12.16 -13.81 -10.40
N ILE A 65 12.01 -12.59 -9.89
CA ILE A 65 11.40 -12.34 -8.57
C ILE A 65 9.94 -12.80 -8.55
N ILE A 66 9.19 -12.57 -9.62
CA ILE A 66 7.79 -13.01 -9.74
C ILE A 66 7.72 -14.54 -9.72
N LYS A 67 8.63 -15.22 -10.44
CA LYS A 67 8.73 -16.68 -10.43
C LYS A 67 9.08 -17.22 -9.05
N GLU A 68 10.02 -16.58 -8.34
CA GLU A 68 10.35 -16.91 -6.95
C GLU A 68 9.10 -16.77 -6.06
N PHE A 69 8.34 -15.68 -6.21
CA PHE A 69 7.09 -15.46 -5.46
C PHE A 69 6.07 -16.56 -5.74
N GLU A 70 5.84 -16.88 -7.01
CA GLU A 70 4.91 -17.93 -7.41
C GLU A 70 5.24 -19.27 -6.72
N GLN A 71 6.51 -19.65 -6.71
CA GLN A 71 6.96 -20.95 -6.22
C GLN A 71 7.09 -21.02 -4.69
N THR A 72 7.51 -19.93 -4.05
CA THR A 72 7.96 -19.97 -2.64
C THR A 72 7.06 -19.21 -1.67
N TYR A 73 6.07 -18.44 -2.17
CA TYR A 73 5.21 -17.63 -1.31
C TYR A 73 4.48 -18.47 -0.26
N LYS A 74 4.58 -18.00 0.99
CA LYS A 74 3.83 -18.48 2.15
C LYS A 74 3.18 -17.30 2.83
N ARG A 75 1.97 -17.48 3.39
CA ARG A 75 1.20 -16.40 4.05
C ARG A 75 1.96 -15.74 5.19
N GLU A 76 2.79 -16.49 5.90
CA GLU A 76 3.62 -16.01 7.01
C GLU A 76 4.80 -15.13 6.54
N LYS A 77 4.95 -14.92 5.22
CA LYS A 77 5.99 -14.10 4.60
C LYS A 77 5.42 -12.88 3.87
N ALA A 78 4.14 -12.54 4.02
CA ALA A 78 3.52 -11.41 3.32
C ALA A 78 4.26 -10.08 3.58
N VAL A 79 4.54 -9.74 4.84
CA VAL A 79 5.30 -8.53 5.22
C VAL A 79 6.72 -8.59 4.67
N TRP A 80 7.38 -9.75 4.69
CA TRP A 80 8.73 -9.89 4.12
C TRP A 80 8.75 -9.64 2.61
N TRP A 81 7.77 -10.19 1.88
CA TRP A 81 7.59 -9.92 0.45
C TRP A 81 7.24 -8.46 0.15
N TYR A 82 6.51 -7.81 1.06
CA TYR A 82 6.20 -6.39 0.97
C TYR A 82 7.41 -5.49 1.26
N THR A 83 8.31 -5.87 2.16
CA THR A 83 9.45 -5.01 2.55
C THR A 83 10.75 -5.33 1.82
N ARG A 84 10.89 -6.50 1.18
CA ARG A 84 12.07 -6.81 0.37
C ARG A 84 12.16 -5.87 -0.83
N GLU A 85 13.37 -5.73 -1.36
CA GLU A 85 13.60 -5.03 -2.62
C GLU A 85 12.94 -5.80 -3.78
N SER A 86 11.74 -5.38 -4.16
CA SER A 86 10.99 -5.92 -5.29
C SER A 86 10.02 -4.86 -5.83
N SER A 87 9.47 -5.08 -7.01
CA SER A 87 8.42 -4.21 -7.55
C SER A 87 7.07 -4.35 -6.85
N LEU A 88 6.84 -5.41 -6.06
CA LEU A 88 5.53 -5.74 -5.49
C LEU A 88 4.94 -4.60 -4.65
N TYR A 89 5.73 -4.04 -3.72
CA TYR A 89 5.28 -2.93 -2.87
C TYR A 89 5.07 -1.64 -3.66
N ARG A 90 5.81 -1.43 -4.76
CA ARG A 90 5.69 -0.24 -5.59
C ARG A 90 4.38 -0.25 -6.35
N ILE A 91 4.03 -1.39 -6.97
CA ILE A 91 2.79 -1.56 -7.72
C ILE A 91 1.60 -1.47 -6.78
N LEU A 92 1.63 -2.18 -5.65
CA LEU A 92 0.54 -2.15 -4.68
C LEU A 92 0.29 -0.73 -4.17
N ASN A 93 1.33 -0.02 -3.73
CA ASN A 93 1.15 1.35 -3.22
C ASN A 93 0.76 2.33 -4.31
N LYS A 94 1.19 2.13 -5.56
CA LYS A 94 0.73 2.93 -6.69
C LYS A 94 -0.76 2.72 -6.92
N ALA A 95 -1.20 1.46 -6.99
CA ALA A 95 -2.61 1.09 -7.15
C ALA A 95 -3.50 1.70 -6.05
N LEU A 96 -3.04 1.67 -4.79
CA LEU A 96 -3.75 2.27 -3.67
C LEU A 96 -3.82 3.80 -3.77
N ARG A 97 -2.73 4.48 -4.15
CA ARG A 97 -2.71 5.95 -4.35
C ARG A 97 -3.62 6.39 -5.48
N GLU A 98 -3.62 5.65 -6.58
CA GLU A 98 -4.48 5.91 -7.76
C GLU A 98 -5.92 5.41 -7.56
N GLN A 99 -6.18 4.66 -6.48
CA GLN A 99 -7.45 3.98 -6.24
C GLN A 99 -7.88 3.10 -7.43
N SER A 100 -6.91 2.48 -8.11
CA SER A 100 -7.14 1.64 -9.30
C SER A 100 -7.83 0.34 -8.88
N ILE A 101 -9.16 0.29 -8.93
CA ILE A 101 -9.98 -0.81 -8.41
C ILE A 101 -9.52 -2.17 -8.98
N ASP A 102 -9.33 -2.28 -10.29
CA ASP A 102 -8.93 -3.54 -10.94
C ASP A 102 -7.57 -4.04 -10.43
N MET A 103 -6.61 -3.13 -10.27
CA MET A 103 -5.29 -3.44 -9.74
C MET A 103 -5.34 -3.77 -8.24
N ILE A 104 -6.13 -3.05 -7.45
CA ILE A 104 -6.29 -3.40 -6.03
C ILE A 104 -6.96 -4.77 -5.90
N PHE A 105 -7.94 -5.07 -6.76
CA PHE A 105 -8.63 -6.36 -6.79
C PHE A 105 -7.69 -7.50 -7.22
N SER A 106 -6.79 -7.29 -8.19
CA SER A 106 -5.79 -8.31 -8.53
C SER A 106 -4.86 -8.61 -7.34
N PHE A 107 -4.57 -7.59 -6.52
CA PHE A 107 -3.79 -7.72 -5.29
C PHE A 107 -4.59 -8.23 -4.07
N ARG A 108 -5.91 -8.49 -4.18
CA ARG A 108 -6.80 -8.83 -3.05
C ARG A 108 -6.24 -9.93 -2.13
N PHE A 109 -5.69 -10.99 -2.71
CA PHE A 109 -5.07 -12.09 -1.97
C PHE A 109 -3.91 -11.59 -1.10
N PHE A 110 -2.95 -10.89 -1.71
CA PHE A 110 -1.76 -10.44 -1.02
C PHE A 110 -2.07 -9.32 -0.02
N LEU A 111 -3.01 -8.42 -0.35
CA LEU A 111 -3.48 -7.35 0.53
C LEU A 111 -4.08 -7.93 1.82
N THR A 112 -4.90 -8.97 1.71
CA THR A 112 -5.48 -9.66 2.87
C THR A 112 -4.41 -10.33 3.74
N GLU A 113 -3.48 -11.08 3.15
CA GLU A 113 -2.44 -11.75 3.93
C GLU A 113 -1.46 -10.75 4.56
N LEU A 114 -1.14 -9.65 3.87
CA LEU A 114 -0.35 -8.54 4.40
C LEU A 114 -1.05 -7.88 5.59
N SER A 115 -2.34 -7.54 5.45
CA SER A 115 -3.14 -6.91 6.51
C SER A 115 -3.26 -7.81 7.75
N LYS A 116 -3.49 -9.11 7.56
CA LYS A 116 -3.52 -10.09 8.65
C LYS A 116 -2.18 -10.17 9.38
N GLN A 117 -1.08 -10.26 8.65
CA GLN A 117 0.25 -10.37 9.27
C GLN A 117 0.64 -9.09 10.02
N LEU A 118 0.37 -7.91 9.46
CA LEU A 118 0.60 -6.63 10.14
C LEU A 118 -0.26 -6.52 11.41
N SER A 119 -1.53 -6.94 11.34
CA SER A 119 -2.42 -6.95 12.49
C SER A 119 -1.92 -7.89 13.59
N GLN A 120 -1.34 -9.03 13.23
CA GLN A 120 -0.72 -9.95 14.19
C GLN A 120 0.52 -9.32 14.84
N PHE A 121 1.42 -8.74 14.04
CA PHE A 121 2.61 -8.06 14.58
C PHE A 121 2.25 -6.90 15.51
N TYR A 122 1.20 -6.15 15.19
CA TYR A 122 0.69 -5.10 16.06
C TYR A 122 0.18 -5.66 17.40
N LYS A 123 -0.62 -6.74 17.37
CA LYS A 123 -1.10 -7.40 18.59
C LYS A 123 0.05 -7.90 19.46
N ASP A 124 1.04 -8.56 18.86
CA ASP A 124 2.21 -9.07 19.55
C ASP A 124 3.01 -7.93 20.20
N TYR A 125 3.22 -6.84 19.46
CA TYR A 125 3.88 -5.63 19.96
C TYR A 125 3.12 -5.01 21.14
N MET A 126 1.79 -4.86 21.03
CA MET A 126 0.96 -4.31 22.10
C MET A 126 0.96 -5.19 23.36
N GLN A 127 1.02 -6.52 23.20
CA GLN A 127 1.14 -7.44 24.33
C GLN A 127 2.49 -7.28 25.04
N GLN A 128 3.59 -7.12 24.29
CA GLN A 128 4.91 -6.87 24.86
C GLN A 128 4.98 -5.55 25.64
N LEU A 129 4.36 -4.48 25.11
CA LEU A 129 4.28 -3.20 25.82
C LEU A 129 3.49 -3.29 27.12
N LYS A 130 2.38 -4.04 27.13
CA LYS A 130 1.58 -4.30 28.34
C LYS A 130 2.37 -5.08 29.39
N ALA A 131 3.10 -6.11 28.97
CA ALA A 131 3.92 -6.92 29.88
C ALA A 131 5.09 -6.13 30.50
N SER A 132 5.60 -5.11 29.81
CA SER A 132 6.76 -4.31 30.22
C SER A 132 6.40 -3.01 30.95
N ASN A 133 5.11 -2.73 31.22
CA ASN A 133 4.63 -1.45 31.78
C ASN A 133 5.15 -0.20 31.03
N THR A 134 5.54 -0.33 29.75
CA THR A 134 6.18 0.73 28.95
C THR A 134 5.17 1.44 28.04
N ILE A 135 3.89 1.49 28.39
CA ILE A 135 2.80 1.97 27.50
C ILE A 135 2.89 3.48 27.18
N SER A 136 3.81 4.24 27.77
CA SER A 136 3.61 5.68 27.93
C SER A 136 4.16 6.59 26.82
N GLU A 137 4.98 6.13 25.86
CA GLU A 137 5.62 7.05 24.90
C GLU A 137 5.29 6.75 23.42
N PRO A 138 4.90 7.78 22.64
CA PRO A 138 4.77 7.67 21.19
C PRO A 138 6.09 7.23 20.54
N ILE A 139 6.01 6.33 19.55
CA ILE A 139 7.17 5.98 18.74
C ILE A 139 7.39 7.08 17.70
N HIS A 140 8.55 7.72 17.75
CA HIS A 140 8.96 8.64 16.70
C HIS A 140 9.57 7.88 15.53
N VAL A 141 9.02 8.12 14.34
CA VAL A 141 9.47 7.53 13.07
C VAL A 141 9.57 8.59 11.99
N TYR A 142 10.35 8.29 10.96
CA TYR A 142 10.68 9.19 9.86
C TYR A 142 10.45 8.49 8.53
N ARG A 143 10.07 9.27 7.50
CA ARG A 143 9.92 8.80 6.13
C ARG A 143 10.29 9.93 5.18
N GLY A 144 11.24 9.66 4.29
CA GLY A 144 11.48 10.48 3.11
C GLY A 144 10.40 10.24 2.07
N GLN A 145 9.91 11.32 1.47
CA GLN A 145 8.96 11.21 0.37
C GLN A 145 9.16 12.34 -0.65
N ILE A 146 9.19 11.95 -1.92
CA ILE A 146 9.12 12.88 -3.05
C ILE A 146 7.64 13.16 -3.30
N ILE A 147 7.26 14.44 -3.27
CA ILE A 147 5.90 14.92 -3.52
C ILE A 147 5.91 16.08 -4.51
N SER A 148 4.79 16.29 -5.20
CA SER A 148 4.67 17.43 -6.11
C SER A 148 4.54 18.76 -5.36
N LYS A 149 4.86 19.89 -6.00
CA LYS A 149 4.62 21.22 -5.42
C LYS A 149 3.15 21.45 -5.06
N GLY A 150 2.23 20.88 -5.85
CA GLY A 150 0.79 20.98 -5.61
C GLY A 150 0.37 20.21 -4.36
N GLU A 151 0.84 18.98 -4.22
CA GLU A 151 0.61 18.13 -3.04
C GLU A 151 1.21 18.77 -1.78
N PHE A 152 2.43 19.32 -1.87
CA PHE A 152 3.02 20.06 -0.76
C PHE A 152 2.14 21.24 -0.32
N LYS A 153 1.64 22.04 -1.27
CA LYS A 153 0.72 23.15 -0.95
C LYS A 153 -0.59 22.66 -0.33
N GLN A 154 -1.12 21.52 -0.78
CA GLN A 154 -2.29 20.90 -0.18
C GLN A 154 -2.02 20.50 1.27
N MET A 155 -0.88 19.86 1.55
CA MET A 155 -0.48 19.50 2.92
C MET A 155 -0.33 20.74 3.82
N GLN A 156 0.26 21.83 3.30
CA GLN A 156 0.34 23.10 4.04
C GLN A 156 -1.05 23.66 4.38
N ASN A 157 -2.00 23.58 3.45
CA ASN A 157 -3.37 24.03 3.68
C ASN A 157 -4.16 23.12 4.64
N SER A 158 -3.69 21.90 4.89
CA SER A 158 -4.29 20.95 5.83
C SER A 158 -3.66 20.99 7.24
N ILE A 159 -2.78 21.95 7.54
CA ILE A 159 -2.25 22.16 8.90
C ILE A 159 -3.42 22.42 9.87
N GLY A 160 -3.45 21.67 10.97
CA GLY A 160 -4.55 21.70 11.94
C GLY A 160 -5.77 20.85 11.54
N GLY A 161 -5.75 20.24 10.34
CA GLY A 161 -6.76 19.30 9.87
C GLY A 161 -6.27 17.85 9.87
N PHE A 162 -7.07 16.97 9.27
CA PHE A 162 -6.73 15.55 9.09
C PHE A 162 -6.39 15.25 7.63
N ILE A 163 -5.47 14.31 7.45
CA ILE A 163 -5.04 13.80 6.16
C ILE A 163 -5.33 12.29 6.12
N SER A 164 -5.92 11.85 5.01
CA SER A 164 -6.06 10.43 4.69
C SER A 164 -4.96 9.99 3.73
N ILE A 165 -4.33 8.84 3.99
CA ILE A 165 -3.32 8.24 3.13
C ILE A 165 -3.79 6.87 2.66
N ASN A 166 -3.85 6.69 1.35
CA ASN A 166 -4.22 5.43 0.71
C ASN A 166 -2.95 4.68 0.27
N SER A 167 -2.12 4.29 1.24
CA SER A 167 -0.94 3.44 1.01
C SER A 167 -0.40 2.90 2.34
N PHE A 168 0.43 1.87 2.27
CA PHE A 168 1.15 1.38 3.45
C PHE A 168 2.43 2.19 3.67
N PHE A 169 2.61 2.73 4.88
CA PHE A 169 3.84 3.42 5.24
C PHE A 169 4.96 2.45 5.61
N SER A 170 6.09 2.65 4.94
CA SER A 170 7.40 2.20 5.43
C SER A 170 8.11 3.39 6.07
N THR A 171 8.61 3.20 7.28
CA THR A 171 9.22 4.26 8.09
C THR A 171 10.49 3.75 8.76
N SER A 172 11.42 4.66 9.06
CA SER A 172 12.65 4.38 9.79
C SER A 172 12.62 5.05 11.17
N ARG A 173 13.19 4.40 12.18
CA ARG A 173 13.48 5.04 13.48
C ARG A 173 14.71 5.97 13.41
N ASN A 174 15.53 5.80 12.38
CA ASN A 174 16.70 6.64 12.14
C ASN A 174 16.40 7.66 11.03
N LYS A 175 16.36 8.93 11.41
CA LYS A 175 16.11 10.07 10.51
C LYS A 175 17.08 10.14 9.32
N LEU A 176 18.35 9.75 9.50
CA LEU A 176 19.37 9.79 8.44
C LEU A 176 19.21 8.64 7.43
N LYS A 177 18.44 7.61 7.77
CA LYS A 177 18.14 6.47 6.89
C LYS A 177 16.73 6.54 6.29
N ALA A 178 15.99 7.61 6.59
CA ALA A 178 14.60 7.78 6.19
C ALA A 178 14.49 8.40 4.80
#